data_AF-A0AAD7CH84-F1
#
_entry.id   AF-A0AAD7CH84-F1
#
_cell.length_a   1.000
_cell.length_b   1.000
_cell.length_c   1.000
_cell.angle_alpha   90.00
_cell.angle_beta   90.00
_cell.angle_gamma   90.00
#
_symmetry.space_group_name_H-M   'P 1'
#
loop_
_entity.id
_entity.type
_entity.pdbx_description
1 polymer ?
#
loop_
_entity_poly.entity_id
_entity_poly.type
_entity_poly.pdbx_seq_one_letter_code
_entity_poly.pdbx_strand_id
1 'polypeptide(L)'
;MSDMQPALLTRIDSVTQELLGKKLRLAGEVLAYDATTALVILRARARDGGEGWAGVLVDVSDCVSQWSKPWLRERFCKVTTVGYLERAADTRLPEMPPHVRLPGVLDCGLVVRALLVSSARDLTMETWDEAIG
;
A
#
# COMPACT_ATOMS: atom_id res chain seq x y z
N MET A 1 -2.36 -20.89 -16.97
CA MET A 1 -3.76 -20.43 -16.81
C MET A 1 -3.75 -19.26 -15.83
N SER A 2 -3.72 -18.03 -16.33
CA SER A 2 -3.82 -16.84 -15.48
C SER A 2 -5.26 -16.75 -14.97
N ASP A 3 -5.45 -16.95 -13.67
CA ASP A 3 -6.75 -16.75 -13.04
C ASP A 3 -7.15 -15.28 -13.20
N MET A 4 -8.23 -15.02 -13.94
CA MET A 4 -8.67 -13.70 -14.38
C MET A 4 -9.54 -13.03 -13.29
N GLN A 5 -9.16 -13.19 -12.02
CA GLN A 5 -9.90 -12.58 -10.93
C GLN A 5 -9.74 -11.05 -10.97
N PRO A 6 -10.84 -10.28 -10.95
CA PRO A 6 -10.76 -8.84 -10.84
C PRO A 6 -10.17 -8.47 -9.48
N ALA A 7 -9.39 -7.39 -9.46
CA ALA A 7 -8.87 -6.85 -8.21
C ALA A 7 -10.01 -6.17 -7.44
N LEU A 8 -10.22 -6.56 -6.19
CA LEU A 8 -11.18 -5.94 -5.29
C LEU A 8 -10.70 -4.51 -4.97
N LEU A 9 -11.54 -3.51 -5.23
CA LEU A 9 -11.25 -2.15 -4.81
C LEU A 9 -11.31 -2.10 -3.27
N THR A 10 -10.23 -1.68 -2.62
CA THR A 10 -10.08 -1.85 -1.18
C THR A 10 -9.42 -0.61 -0.58
N ARG A 11 -9.89 -0.21 0.61
CA ARG A 11 -9.27 0.85 1.39
C ARG A 11 -8.18 0.29 2.27
N ILE A 12 -7.14 1.09 2.53
CA ILE A 12 -6.02 0.65 3.36
C ILE A 12 -6.49 0.28 4.78
N ASP A 13 -7.45 0.99 5.36
CA ASP A 13 -8.00 0.71 6.70
C ASP A 13 -8.89 -0.54 6.77
N SER A 14 -9.32 -1.07 5.62
CA SER A 14 -10.09 -2.32 5.52
C SER A 14 -9.23 -3.55 5.24
N VAL A 15 -7.90 -3.42 5.13
CA VAL A 15 -7.01 -4.55 4.88
C VAL A 15 -6.88 -5.39 6.15
N THR A 16 -7.52 -6.57 6.13
CA THR A 16 -7.53 -7.52 7.25
C THR A 16 -7.17 -8.93 6.77
N GLN A 17 -7.03 -9.84 7.73
CA GLN A 17 -6.75 -11.26 7.49
C GLN A 17 -7.84 -11.97 6.65
N GLU A 18 -9.07 -11.43 6.62
CA GLU A 18 -10.18 -11.97 5.82
C GLU A 18 -9.95 -11.81 4.31
N LEU A 19 -9.08 -10.88 3.92
CA LEU A 19 -8.72 -10.62 2.54
C LEU A 19 -7.48 -11.41 2.08
N LEU A 20 -6.95 -12.32 2.91
CA LEU A 20 -5.80 -13.14 2.53
C LEU A 20 -6.06 -13.94 1.24
N GLY A 21 -5.08 -13.95 0.35
CA GLY A 21 -5.14 -14.57 -0.97
C GLY A 21 -6.01 -13.82 -1.98
N LYS A 22 -6.65 -12.71 -1.61
CA LYS A 22 -7.45 -11.90 -2.55
C LYS A 22 -6.55 -10.94 -3.31
N LYS A 23 -6.91 -10.72 -4.58
CA LYS A 23 -6.33 -9.66 -5.41
C LYS A 23 -6.98 -8.34 -5.01
N LEU A 24 -6.19 -7.40 -4.53
CA LEU A 24 -6.62 -6.09 -4.07
C LEU A 24 -6.15 -5.00 -5.02
N ARG A 25 -6.93 -3.93 -5.10
CA ARG A 25 -6.54 -2.65 -5.70
C ARG A 25 -6.66 -1.58 -4.62
N LEU A 26 -5.53 -0.98 -4.29
CA LEU A 26 -5.37 0.01 -3.22
C LEU A 26 -4.90 1.33 -3.81
N ALA A 27 -5.19 2.43 -3.11
CA ALA A 27 -4.52 3.70 -3.31
C ALA A 27 -4.02 4.24 -1.97
N GLY A 28 -2.90 4.93 -1.99
CA GLY A 28 -2.32 5.53 -0.80
C GLY A 28 -1.08 6.36 -1.10
N GLU A 29 -0.60 7.02 -0.06
CA GLU A 29 0.64 7.80 -0.09
C GLU A 29 1.83 6.93 0.31
N VAL A 30 2.92 7.02 -0.45
CA VAL A 30 4.20 6.38 -0.08
C VAL A 30 4.77 7.06 1.15
N LEU A 31 4.85 6.31 2.24
CA LEU A 31 5.35 6.79 3.53
C LEU A 31 6.86 6.54 3.69
N ALA A 32 7.27 5.31 3.41
CA ALA A 32 8.65 4.87 3.49
C ALA A 32 8.88 3.74 2.47
N TYR A 33 10.12 3.61 2.02
CA TYR A 33 10.58 2.57 1.11
C TYR A 33 11.94 2.06 1.59
N ASP A 34 12.09 0.75 1.73
CA ASP A 34 13.37 0.09 1.97
C ASP A 34 13.81 -0.63 0.69
N ALA A 35 14.92 -0.17 0.12
CA ALA A 35 15.48 -0.74 -1.09
C ALA A 35 16.08 -2.13 -0.89
N THR A 36 16.41 -2.52 0.35
CA THR A 36 16.98 -3.83 0.68
C THR A 36 15.93 -4.92 0.62
N THR A 37 14.75 -4.64 1.19
CA THR A 37 13.62 -5.58 1.26
C THR A 37 12.61 -5.37 0.14
N ALA A 38 12.75 -4.29 -0.64
CA ALA A 38 11.78 -3.84 -1.62
C ALA A 38 10.37 -3.63 -1.03
N LEU A 39 10.28 -3.27 0.25
CA LEU A 39 9.03 -3.01 0.94
C LEU A 39 8.72 -1.51 0.96
N VAL A 40 7.46 -1.20 0.69
CA VAL A 40 6.89 0.14 0.79
C VAL A 40 5.81 0.13 1.87
N ILE A 41 5.79 1.16 2.71
CA ILE A 41 4.62 1.46 3.54
C ILE A 41 3.75 2.44 2.76
N LEU A 42 2.53 2.04 2.42
CA LEU A 42 1.50 2.97 1.96
C LEU A 42 0.65 3.40 3.15
N ARG A 43 0.21 4.65 3.15
CA ARG A 43 -0.74 5.16 4.14
C ARG A 43 -1.95 5.85 3.49
N ALA A 44 -3.06 5.84 4.23
CA ALA A 44 -4.24 6.65 3.95
C ALA A 44 -4.86 7.10 5.27
N ARG A 45 -5.77 8.08 5.21
CA ARG A 45 -6.53 8.50 6.39
C ARG A 45 -7.50 7.39 6.79
N ALA A 46 -7.59 7.11 8.10
CA ALA A 46 -8.53 6.14 8.64
C ALA A 46 -9.96 6.74 8.70
N ARG A 47 -10.99 5.91 8.50
CA ARG A 47 -12.41 6.34 8.56
C ARG A 47 -12.91 6.71 9.96
N ASP A 48 -12.32 6.17 11.02
CA ASP A 48 -12.90 6.20 12.37
C ASP A 48 -12.75 7.57 13.07
N GLY A 49 -13.30 8.64 12.48
CA GLY A 49 -13.56 9.95 13.11
C GLY A 49 -12.37 10.70 13.74
N GLY A 50 -11.17 10.11 13.75
CA GLY A 50 -9.97 10.60 14.40
C GLY A 50 -8.94 11.09 13.39
N GLU A 51 -7.95 11.82 13.89
CA GLU A 51 -6.81 12.32 13.11
C GLU A 51 -5.76 11.21 12.83
N GLY A 52 -6.24 9.99 12.55
CA GLY A 52 -5.43 8.79 12.43
C GLY A 52 -5.06 8.43 10.99
N TRP A 53 -3.94 7.72 10.87
CA TRP A 53 -3.48 7.11 9.62
C TRP A 53 -3.60 5.59 9.72
N ALA A 54 -4.07 4.96 8.65
CA ALA A 54 -3.96 3.53 8.40
C ALA A 54 -2.81 3.27 7.42
N GLY A 55 -2.19 2.10 7.54
CA GLY A 55 -1.05 1.69 6.74
C GLY A 55 -1.15 0.26 6.25
N VAL A 56 -0.46 -0.03 5.16
CA VAL A 56 -0.28 -1.38 4.63
C VAL A 56 1.13 -1.54 4.06
N LEU A 57 1.71 -2.72 4.24
CA LEU A 57 2.98 -3.07 3.61
C LEU A 57 2.73 -3.59 2.20
N VAL A 58 3.56 -3.13 1.28
CA VAL A 58 3.52 -3.53 -0.11
C VAL A 58 4.91 -4.01 -0.51
N ASP A 59 5.00 -5.27 -0.92
CA ASP A 59 6.20 -5.80 -1.56
C ASP A 59 6.16 -5.40 -3.03
N VAL A 60 7.12 -4.57 -3.43
CA VAL A 60 7.25 -4.05 -4.81
C VAL A 60 8.42 -4.69 -5.56
N SER A 61 9.02 -5.76 -5.06
CA SER A 61 10.16 -6.46 -5.69
C SER A 61 9.93 -6.75 -7.18
N ASP A 62 8.73 -7.19 -7.54
CA ASP A 62 8.33 -7.50 -8.93
C ASP A 62 7.95 -6.24 -9.76
N CYS A 63 7.82 -5.07 -9.12
CA CYS A 63 7.38 -3.79 -9.74
C CYS A 63 8.51 -2.75 -9.87
N VAL A 64 9.69 -3.00 -9.30
CA VAL A 64 10.82 -2.06 -9.34
C VAL A 64 11.63 -2.28 -10.63
N SER A 65 11.58 -1.29 -11.52
CA SER A 65 12.44 -1.21 -12.70
C SER A 65 13.18 0.14 -12.72
N GLN A 66 14.12 0.32 -13.65
CA GLN A 66 14.81 1.59 -13.85
C GLN A 66 13.89 2.80 -14.13
N TRP A 67 12.61 2.55 -14.46
CA TRP A 67 11.57 3.55 -14.73
C TRP A 67 10.66 3.83 -13.53
N SER A 68 10.74 3.05 -12.45
CA SER A 68 9.94 3.21 -11.22
C SER A 68 10.43 4.37 -10.32
N LYS A 69 11.45 5.12 -10.78
CA LYS A 69 12.16 6.17 -10.04
C LYS A 69 11.29 7.32 -9.48
N PRO A 70 10.22 7.79 -10.13
CA PRO A 70 9.49 8.96 -9.63
C PRO A 70 8.79 8.68 -8.30
N TRP A 71 8.04 7.59 -8.19
CA TRP A 71 7.27 7.29 -6.99
C TRP A 71 8.10 6.64 -5.86
N LEU A 72 9.18 5.94 -6.21
CA LEU A 72 10.10 5.37 -5.21
C LEU A 72 10.90 6.42 -4.44
N ARG A 73 11.11 7.61 -5.01
CA ARG A 73 11.93 8.68 -4.43
C ARG A 73 11.11 9.82 -3.83
N GLU A 74 9.88 9.98 -4.28
CA GLU A 74 9.01 11.08 -3.87
C GLU A 74 8.16 10.65 -2.66
N ARG A 75 8.48 11.22 -1.49
CA ARG A 75 7.69 11.00 -0.27
C ARG A 75 6.30 11.56 -0.44
N PHE A 76 5.33 10.87 0.14
CA PHE A 76 3.91 11.19 0.08
C PHE A 76 3.34 11.25 -1.34
N CYS A 77 4.07 10.74 -2.34
CA CYS A 77 3.48 10.57 -3.66
C CYS A 77 2.35 9.57 -3.57
N LYS A 78 1.26 9.87 -4.26
CA LYS A 78 0.11 8.99 -4.33
C LYS A 78 0.36 7.95 -5.40
N VAL A 79 0.07 6.70 -5.05
CA VAL A 79 0.18 5.57 -5.95
C VAL A 79 -1.10 4.73 -5.88
N THR A 80 -1.39 4.05 -6.97
CA THR A 80 -2.32 2.91 -6.96
C THR A 80 -1.53 1.63 -7.08
N THR A 81 -1.89 0.64 -6.28
CA THR A 81 -1.27 -0.69 -6.25
C THR A 81 -2.30 -1.74 -6.56
N VAL A 82 -1.95 -2.71 -7.40
CA VAL A 82 -2.69 -3.97 -7.58
C VAL A 82 -1.79 -5.11 -7.15
N GLY A 83 -2.27 -5.99 -6.27
CA GLY A 83 -1.47 -7.09 -5.75
C GLY A 83 -2.30 -8.13 -5.01
N TYR A 84 -1.68 -9.23 -4.60
CA TYR A 84 -2.33 -10.23 -3.74
C TYR A 84 -1.96 -9.97 -2.29
N LEU A 85 -2.93 -10.06 -1.38
CA LEU A 85 -2.65 -9.98 0.05
C LEU A 85 -2.10 -11.33 0.53
N GLU A 86 -0.93 -11.31 1.14
CA GLU A 86 -0.23 -12.48 1.64
C GLU A 86 0.12 -12.31 3.13
N ARG A 87 0.31 -13.44 3.81
CA ARG A 87 0.84 -13.46 5.17
C ARG A 87 2.36 -13.56 5.10
N ALA A 88 3.04 -12.64 5.77
CA ALA A 88 4.48 -12.68 5.94
C ALA A 88 4.83 -13.00 7.40
N ALA A 89 5.78 -13.91 7.59
CA ALA A 89 6.18 -14.37 8.93
C ALA A 89 7.10 -13.36 9.64
N ASP A 90 8.01 -12.71 8.91
CA ASP A 90 9.08 -11.88 9.47
C ASP A 90 9.36 -10.63 8.61
N THR A 91 8.36 -9.77 8.45
CA THR A 91 8.52 -8.56 7.65
C THR A 91 9.31 -7.49 8.41
N ARG A 92 10.46 -7.06 7.88
CA ARG A 92 11.18 -5.89 8.41
C ARG A 92 10.50 -4.62 7.90
N LEU A 93 10.06 -3.78 8.82
CA LEU A 93 9.50 -2.48 8.45
C LEU A 93 10.57 -1.60 7.81
N PRO A 94 10.25 -0.88 6.72
CA PRO A 94 11.08 0.19 6.21
C PRO A 94 11.40 1.22 7.29
N GLU A 95 12.63 1.75 7.24
CA GLU A 95 13.03 2.80 8.17
C GLU A 95 12.17 4.06 7.96
N MET A 96 11.59 4.53 9.04
CA MET A 96 10.69 5.68 9.03
C MET A 96 11.49 6.98 9.02
N PRO A 97 11.09 7.99 8.21
CA PRO A 97 11.70 9.31 8.30
C PRO A 97 11.55 9.90 9.71
N PRO A 98 12.52 10.72 10.16
CA PRO A 98 12.40 11.41 11.44
C PRO A 98 11.12 12.26 11.45
N HIS A 99 10.44 12.29 12.60
CA HIS A 99 9.17 13.01 12.86
C HIS A 99 7.90 12.42 12.21
N VAL A 100 8.01 11.36 11.42
CA VAL A 100 6.84 10.67 10.88
C VAL A 100 6.46 9.53 11.83
N ARG A 101 5.21 9.52 12.30
CA ARG A 101 4.69 8.41 13.11
C ARG A 101 4.21 7.28 12.22
N LEU A 102 4.45 6.05 12.65
CA LEU A 102 3.86 4.87 12.04
C LEU A 102 2.32 5.00 12.08
N PRO A 103 1.61 4.59 11.02
CA PRO A 103 0.16 4.52 11.06
C PRO A 103 -0.32 3.73 12.29
N GLY A 104 -1.37 4.21 12.95
CA GLY A 104 -1.92 3.58 14.16
C GLY A 104 -2.55 2.22 13.87
N VAL A 105 -2.95 1.99 12.62
CA VAL A 105 -3.48 0.72 12.11
C VAL A 105 -2.53 0.23 11.03
N LEU A 106 -1.60 -0.66 11.37
CA LEU A 106 -0.69 -1.35 10.45
C LEU A 106 -0.39 -2.76 10.98
N ASP A 107 -0.87 -3.79 10.29
CA ASP A 107 -0.49 -5.19 10.57
C ASP A 107 0.77 -5.55 9.78
N CYS A 108 1.89 -5.75 10.48
CA CYS A 108 3.18 -6.07 9.85
C CYS A 108 3.25 -7.50 9.29
N GLY A 109 2.32 -8.38 9.69
CA GLY A 109 2.18 -9.73 9.16
C GLY A 109 1.38 -9.81 7.87
N LEU A 110 0.82 -8.70 7.39
CA LEU A 110 0.07 -8.59 6.14
C LEU A 110 0.84 -7.77 5.12
N VAL A 111 1.13 -8.38 3.98
CA VAL A 111 1.88 -7.75 2.89
C VAL A 111 1.13 -7.93 1.59
N VAL A 112 0.96 -6.85 0.84
CA VAL A 112 0.42 -6.90 -0.52
C VAL A 112 1.59 -7.13 -1.47
N ARG A 113 1.64 -8.32 -2.06
CA ARG A 113 2.59 -8.64 -3.13
C ARG A 113 2.13 -7.95 -4.42
N ALA A 114 2.79 -6.85 -4.78
CA ALA A 114 2.37 -6.01 -5.89
C ALA A 114 2.67 -6.66 -7.24
N LEU A 115 1.65 -6.69 -8.09
CA LEU A 115 1.75 -7.01 -9.52
C LEU A 115 1.92 -5.74 -10.36
N LEU A 116 1.39 -4.62 -9.87
CA LEU A 116 1.45 -3.32 -10.52
C LEU A 116 1.45 -2.22 -9.47
N VAL A 117 2.37 -1.26 -9.61
CA VAL A 117 2.35 0.01 -8.91
C VAL A 117 2.45 1.13 -9.93
N SER A 118 1.53 2.07 -9.88
CA SER A 118 1.52 3.24 -10.77
C SER A 118 1.34 4.52 -9.99
N SER A 119 2.02 5.58 -10.42
CA SER A 119 1.83 6.91 -9.86
C SER A 119 0.41 7.41 -10.15
N ALA A 120 -0.18 8.08 -9.18
CA ALA A 120 -1.55 8.58 -9.20
C ALA A 120 -1.58 10.04 -8.73
N ARG A 121 -0.77 10.90 -9.38
CA ARG A 121 -0.56 12.30 -8.98
C ARG A 121 -1.86 13.10 -8.92
N ASP A 122 -2.76 12.84 -9.85
CA ASP A 122 -4.03 13.55 -9.98
C ASP A 122 -5.16 12.91 -9.15
N LEU A 123 -4.89 11.80 -8.46
CA LEU A 123 -5.88 11.15 -7.59
C LEU A 123 -5.99 11.91 -6.27
N THR A 124 -7.19 12.24 -5.85
CA THR A 124 -7.48 12.61 -4.46
C THR A 124 -7.91 11.37 -3.69
N MET A 125 -7.53 11.30 -2.41
CA MET A 125 -7.96 10.19 -1.56
C MET A 125 -9.47 10.26 -1.29
N GLU A 126 -10.07 11.47 -1.33
CA GLU A 126 -11.52 11.65 -1.22
C GLU A 126 -12.25 10.98 -2.40
N THR A 127 -11.84 11.24 -3.64
CA THR A 127 -12.46 10.62 -4.82
C THR A 127 -12.23 9.11 -4.87
N TRP A 128 -11.09 8.63 -4.37
CA TRP A 128 -10.84 7.20 -4.19
C TRP A 128 -11.82 6.56 -3.20
N ASP A 129 -11.99 7.22 -2.05
CA ASP A 129 -12.86 6.77 -0.98
C ASP A 129 -14.34 6.76 -1.41
N GLU A 130 -14.79 7.79 -2.12
CA GLU A 130 -16.13 7.88 -2.72
C GLU A 130 -16.40 6.72 -3.71
N ALA A 131 -15.39 6.33 -4.50
CA ALA A 131 -15.53 5.26 -5.48
C ALA A 131 -15.62 3.86 -4.85
N ILE A 132 -15.16 3.69 -3.60
CA ILE A 132 -15.19 2.40 -2.89
C ILE A 132 -16.49 2.20 -2.11
N GLY A 133 -17.09 3.28 -1.58
CA GLY A 133 -18.26 3.21 -0.69
C GLY A 133 -17.92 3.14 0.79
#